data_AF-A0A0F9N1B2-F1
#
_entry.id   AF-A0A0F9N1B2-F1
#
_cell.length_a   1.000
_cell.length_b   1.000
_cell.length_c   1.000
_cell.angle_alpha   90.00
_cell.angle_beta   90.00
_cell.angle_gamma   90.00
#
_symmetry.space_group_name_H-M   'P 1'
#
loop_
_entity.id
_entity.type
_entity.pdbx_description
1 polymer ?
#
loop_
_entity_poly.entity_id
_entity_poly.type
_entity_poly.pdbx_seq_one_letter_code
_entity_poly.pdbx_strand_id
1 'polypeptide(L)'
;MAKKFLPERHLVQEWLAKFHPNVLQWKRPRVGPIPGQAPDKYKGVKRGWPDIVFKENNVIYIVEAKVTPTSKACGQLKEYERLWPMTPEFSEYKDLQVKLIMLTTRDEIVVRETCEAFGIEYVIYTTPQIEAYKRKIALEGRSV
;
A
#
# COMPACT_ATOMS: atom_id res chain seq x y z
N MET A 1 9.35 -15.57 23.44
CA MET A 1 8.97 -15.80 22.03
C MET A 1 9.66 -14.78 21.15
N ALA A 2 10.40 -15.20 20.12
CA ALA A 2 10.96 -14.27 19.13
C ALA A 2 9.81 -13.58 18.36
N LYS A 3 9.90 -12.27 18.13
CA LYS A 3 8.91 -11.54 17.34
C LYS A 3 8.90 -12.07 15.90
N LYS A 4 7.72 -12.35 15.36
CA LYS A 4 7.52 -12.73 13.95
C LYS A 4 7.98 -11.58 13.04
N PHE A 5 8.84 -11.89 12.06
CA PHE A 5 9.24 -10.94 11.02
C PHE A 5 8.06 -10.68 10.07
N LEU A 6 7.79 -9.41 9.79
CA LEU A 6 6.72 -8.95 8.90
C LEU A 6 7.36 -8.22 7.72
N PRO A 7 7.59 -8.91 6.58
CA PRO A 7 8.46 -8.38 5.53
C PRO A 7 7.87 -7.13 4.84
N GLU A 8 6.59 -7.10 4.50
CA GLU A 8 5.98 -5.92 3.86
C GLU A 8 6.02 -4.69 4.78
N ARG A 9 5.79 -4.89 6.08
CA ARG A 9 5.90 -3.82 7.07
C ARG A 9 7.33 -3.28 7.15
N HIS A 10 8.32 -4.15 7.16
CA HIS A 10 9.73 -3.74 7.20
C HIS A 10 10.10 -3.01 5.90
N LEU A 11 9.67 -3.53 4.74
CA LEU A 11 9.90 -2.91 3.44
C LEU A 11 9.37 -1.47 3.38
N VAL A 12 8.12 -1.25 3.80
CA VAL A 12 7.51 0.09 3.83
C VAL A 12 8.25 1.02 4.78
N GLN A 13 8.60 0.55 5.97
CA GLN A 13 9.27 1.38 6.98
C GLN A 13 10.64 1.85 6.50
N GLU A 14 11.45 0.95 5.95
CA GLU A 14 12.78 1.27 5.44
C GLU A 14 12.69 2.19 4.20
N TRP A 15 11.73 1.94 3.31
CA TRP A 15 11.51 2.78 2.14
C TRP A 15 11.10 4.21 2.53
N LEU A 16 10.15 4.37 3.46
CA LEU A 16 9.73 5.68 3.96
C LEU A 16 10.88 6.40 4.68
N ALA A 17 11.64 5.70 5.54
CA ALA A 17 12.76 6.30 6.25
C ALA A 17 13.84 6.82 5.30
N LYS A 18 14.05 6.14 4.17
CA LYS A 18 15.05 6.50 3.16
C LYS A 18 14.59 7.65 2.26
N PHE A 19 13.36 7.62 1.77
CA PHE A 19 12.90 8.52 0.71
C PHE A 19 11.93 9.62 1.20
N HIS A 20 11.21 9.39 2.30
CA HIS A 20 10.19 10.31 2.82
C HIS A 20 10.25 10.46 4.37
N PRO A 21 11.42 10.76 4.97
CA PRO A 21 11.60 10.68 6.42
C PRO A 21 10.74 11.66 7.23
N ASN A 22 10.43 12.83 6.65
CA ASN A 22 9.82 13.96 7.36
C ASN A 22 8.38 14.27 6.91
N VAL A 23 7.78 13.41 6.08
CA VAL A 23 6.41 13.63 5.60
C VAL A 23 5.37 13.19 6.63
N LEU A 24 4.16 13.72 6.53
CA LEU A 24 3.04 13.28 7.35
C LEU A 24 2.61 11.86 6.91
N GLN A 25 2.51 10.92 7.86
CA GLN A 25 2.35 9.49 7.59
C GLN A 25 1.28 8.86 8.49
N TRP A 26 0.47 7.98 7.91
CA TRP A 26 -0.50 7.14 8.61
C TRP A 26 -0.24 5.66 8.28
N LYS A 27 0.06 4.87 9.31
CA LYS A 27 0.35 3.43 9.18
C LYS A 27 -0.93 2.62 9.34
N ARG A 28 -1.22 1.78 8.34
CA ARG A 28 -2.42 0.93 8.30
C ARG A 28 -3.73 1.68 8.60
N PRO A 29 -3.97 2.86 7.99
CA PRO A 29 -5.19 3.60 8.24
C PRO A 29 -6.41 2.85 7.69
N ARG A 30 -7.60 3.19 8.18
CA ARG A 30 -8.85 2.67 7.65
C ARG A 30 -9.35 3.61 6.55
N VAL A 31 -9.58 3.10 5.35
CA VAL A 31 -10.06 3.89 4.21
C VAL A 31 -11.48 3.45 3.84
N GLY A 32 -12.36 4.40 3.55
CA GLY A 32 -13.77 4.18 3.21
C GLY A 32 -14.74 4.59 4.32
N PRO A 33 -16.05 4.52 4.02
CA PRO A 33 -17.09 5.08 4.88
C PRO A 33 -17.22 4.29 6.19
N ILE A 34 -17.67 4.99 7.24
CA ILE A 34 -18.02 4.33 8.51
C ILE A 34 -19.29 3.49 8.28
N PRO A 35 -19.30 2.19 8.66
CA PRO A 35 -20.48 1.35 8.55
C PRO A 35 -21.70 2.02 9.23
N GLY A 36 -22.84 2.03 8.53
CA GLY A 36 -24.06 2.69 9.01
C GLY A 36 -24.15 4.19 8.76
N GLN A 37 -23.04 4.85 8.41
CA GLN A 37 -23.00 6.28 8.01
C GLN A 37 -22.70 6.46 6.52
N ALA A 38 -22.53 5.37 5.79
CA ALA A 38 -22.33 5.40 4.35
C ALA A 38 -23.63 5.87 3.64
N PRO A 39 -23.53 6.73 2.59
CA PRO A 39 -24.64 6.98 1.70
C PRO A 39 -25.24 5.67 1.18
N ASP A 40 -26.53 5.64 0.81
CA ASP A 40 -27.23 4.40 0.42
C ASP A 40 -26.49 3.59 -0.64
N LYS A 41 -25.93 4.27 -1.66
CA LYS A 41 -25.11 3.66 -2.72
C LYS A 41 -23.82 2.96 -2.23
N TYR A 42 -23.43 3.18 -0.98
CA TYR A 42 -22.23 2.61 -0.35
C TYR A 42 -22.56 1.84 0.94
N LYS A 43 -23.85 1.58 1.23
CA LYS A 43 -24.23 0.66 2.30
C LYS A 43 -23.64 -0.72 2.03
N GLY A 44 -23.00 -1.31 3.05
CA GLY A 44 -22.34 -2.62 2.96
C GLY A 44 -20.91 -2.60 2.39
N VAL A 45 -20.38 -1.45 1.98
CA VAL A 45 -18.98 -1.31 1.54
C VAL A 45 -18.04 -1.54 2.72
N LYS A 46 -17.09 -2.47 2.56
CA LYS A 46 -16.06 -2.76 3.56
C LYS A 46 -14.96 -1.70 3.49
N ARG A 47 -14.44 -1.29 4.65
CA ARG A 47 -13.28 -0.40 4.73
C ARG A 47 -12.01 -1.15 4.28
N GLY A 48 -11.11 -0.43 3.64
CA GLY A 48 -9.78 -0.87 3.25
C GLY A 48 -8.72 -0.58 4.32
N TRP A 49 -7.59 -1.29 4.23
CA TRP A 49 -6.42 -1.09 5.08
C TRP A 49 -5.15 -1.07 4.21
N PRO A 50 -4.85 0.05 3.53
CA PRO A 50 -3.55 0.20 2.86
C PRO A 50 -2.41 0.06 3.87
N ASP A 51 -1.22 -0.34 3.42
CA ASP A 51 -0.08 -0.49 4.33
C ASP A 51 0.37 0.85 4.91
N ILE A 52 0.39 1.89 4.08
CA ILE A 52 0.66 3.28 4.49
C ILE A 52 -0.10 4.26 3.60
N VAL A 53 -0.51 5.38 4.20
CA VAL A 53 -0.84 6.61 3.48
C VAL A 53 0.11 7.70 3.94
N PHE A 54 0.59 8.55 3.03
CA PHE A 54 1.38 9.73 3.41
C PHE A 54 1.00 10.94 2.56
N LYS A 55 1.27 12.14 3.10
CA LYS A 55 1.04 13.41 2.40
C LYS A 55 2.36 14.10 2.11
N GLU A 56 2.60 14.42 0.85
CA GLU A 56 3.77 15.17 0.40
C GLU A 56 3.35 16.16 -0.69
N ASN A 57 3.74 17.42 -0.58
CA ASN A 57 3.45 18.46 -1.59
C ASN A 57 1.98 18.55 -2.04
N ASN A 58 1.04 18.47 -1.09
CA ASN A 58 -0.42 18.48 -1.34
C ASN A 58 -0.95 17.30 -2.20
N VAL A 59 -0.18 16.22 -2.25
CA VAL A 59 -0.58 14.96 -2.85
C VAL A 59 -0.68 13.91 -1.75
N ILE A 60 -1.73 13.11 -1.80
CA ILE A 60 -1.90 11.92 -0.96
C ILE A 60 -1.35 10.72 -1.72
N TYR A 61 -0.46 9.99 -1.08
CA TYR A 61 0.10 8.76 -1.60
C TYR A 61 -0.45 7.59 -0.80
N ILE A 62 -1.09 6.64 -1.49
CA ILE A 62 -1.57 5.39 -0.91
C ILE A 62 -0.67 4.27 -1.41
N VAL A 63 -0.05 3.53 -0.49
CA VAL A 63 0.92 2.49 -0.82
C VAL A 63 0.42 1.13 -0.35
N GLU A 64 0.56 0.14 -1.23
CA GLU A 64 0.40 -1.27 -0.91
C GLU A 64 1.74 -1.96 -1.16
N ALA A 65 2.26 -2.65 -0.16
CA ALA A 65 3.53 -3.35 -0.25
C ALA A 65 3.32 -4.86 -0.43
N LYS A 66 4.14 -5.44 -1.30
CA LYS A 66 4.14 -6.88 -1.56
C LYS A 66 5.55 -7.35 -1.83
N VAL A 67 6.06 -8.31 -1.04
CA VAL A 67 7.35 -8.97 -1.37
C VAL A 67 7.28 -9.57 -2.77
N THR A 68 6.15 -10.21 -3.07
CA THR A 68 5.79 -10.78 -4.36
C THR A 68 4.50 -10.14 -4.86
N PRO A 69 4.59 -9.30 -5.91
CA PRO A 69 3.47 -8.51 -6.35
C PRO A 69 2.49 -9.37 -7.14
N THR A 70 1.20 -9.03 -7.07
CA THR A 70 0.13 -9.70 -7.83
C THR A 70 -0.84 -8.64 -8.33
N SER A 71 -1.52 -8.90 -9.45
CA SER A 71 -2.52 -7.96 -10.00
C SER A 71 -3.68 -7.67 -9.05
N LYS A 72 -3.92 -8.55 -8.06
CA LYS A 72 -4.90 -8.31 -6.99
C LYS A 72 -4.59 -7.03 -6.20
N ALA A 73 -3.31 -6.76 -5.92
CA ALA A 73 -2.90 -5.58 -5.18
C ALA A 73 -3.14 -4.28 -5.98
N CYS A 74 -3.12 -4.33 -7.32
CA CYS A 74 -3.53 -3.20 -8.16
C CYS A 74 -5.03 -2.88 -7.96
N GLY A 75 -5.88 -3.91 -7.94
CA GLY A 75 -7.30 -3.75 -7.64
C GLY A 75 -7.57 -3.20 -6.23
N GLN A 76 -6.77 -3.62 -5.23
CA GLN A 76 -6.85 -3.06 -3.88
C GLN A 76 -6.52 -1.56 -3.86
N LEU A 77 -5.45 -1.13 -4.54
CA LEU A 77 -5.06 0.28 -4.63
C LEU A 77 -6.15 1.14 -5.28
N LYS A 78 -6.76 0.68 -6.38
CA LYS A 78 -7.87 1.40 -7.03
C LYS A 78 -9.11 1.46 -6.16
N GLU A 79 -9.38 0.41 -5.40
CA GLU A 79 -10.45 0.45 -4.40
C GLU A 79 -10.14 1.48 -3.30
N TYR A 80 -8.90 1.56 -2.82
CA TYR A 80 -8.52 2.57 -1.82
C TYR A 80 -8.66 4.00 -2.36
N GLU A 81 -8.24 4.27 -3.59
CA GLU A 81 -8.46 5.54 -4.27
C GLU A 81 -9.94 5.90 -4.32
N ARG A 82 -10.78 4.95 -4.76
CA ARG A 82 -12.23 5.14 -4.84
C ARG A 82 -12.86 5.43 -3.48
N LEU A 83 -12.35 4.80 -2.43
CA LEU A 83 -12.84 4.95 -1.06
C LEU A 83 -12.33 6.21 -0.37
N TRP A 84 -11.21 6.78 -0.82
CA TRP A 84 -10.53 7.89 -0.17
C TRP A 84 -11.45 9.10 0.12
N PRO A 85 -12.21 9.63 -0.86
CA PRO A 85 -13.04 10.83 -0.63
C PRO A 85 -14.17 10.62 0.38
N MET A 86 -14.49 9.37 0.69
CA MET A 86 -15.55 8.99 1.64
C MET A 86 -15.00 8.65 3.02
N THR A 87 -13.70 8.84 3.26
CA THR A 87 -13.05 8.49 4.53
C THR A 87 -13.16 9.67 5.50
N PRO A 88 -14.02 9.62 6.53
CA PRO A 88 -14.28 10.81 7.36
C PRO A 88 -13.04 11.32 8.10
N GLU A 89 -12.16 10.41 8.50
CA GLU A 89 -10.91 10.73 9.21
C GLU A 89 -9.91 11.51 8.34
N PHE A 90 -10.09 11.54 7.02
CA PHE A 90 -9.26 12.29 6.07
C PHE A 90 -10.07 13.34 5.30
N SER A 91 -11.18 13.82 5.86
CA SER A 91 -12.07 14.79 5.21
C SER A 91 -11.37 16.09 4.81
N GLU A 92 -10.35 16.53 5.55
CA GLU A 92 -9.51 17.69 5.21
C GLU A 92 -8.63 17.49 3.95
N TYR A 93 -8.43 16.23 3.53
CA TYR A 93 -7.60 15.87 2.37
C TYR A 93 -8.38 15.26 1.21
N LYS A 94 -9.72 15.22 1.30
CA LYS A 94 -10.58 14.50 0.34
C LYS A 94 -10.47 15.03 -1.09
N ASP A 95 -10.15 16.32 -1.24
CA ASP A 95 -10.08 17.03 -2.52
C ASP A 95 -8.63 17.09 -3.08
N LEU A 96 -7.64 16.56 -2.35
CA LEU A 96 -6.26 16.47 -2.81
C LEU A 96 -6.09 15.38 -3.87
N GLN A 97 -5.11 15.56 -4.75
CA GLN A 97 -4.73 14.51 -5.70
C GLN A 97 -4.28 13.26 -4.95
N VAL A 98 -4.79 12.10 -5.35
CA VAL A 98 -4.34 10.79 -4.87
C VAL A 98 -3.42 10.16 -5.91
N LYS A 99 -2.25 9.68 -5.47
CA LYS A 99 -1.33 8.84 -6.22
C LYS A 99 -1.20 7.48 -5.55
N LEU A 100 -1.04 6.45 -6.36
CA LEU A 100 -1.01 5.06 -5.91
C LEU A 100 0.38 4.49 -6.14
N ILE A 101 0.90 3.76 -5.16
CA ILE A 101 2.22 3.13 -5.24
C ILE A 101 2.09 1.64 -4.94
N MET A 102 2.55 0.81 -5.88
CA MET A 102 2.89 -0.59 -5.64
C MET A 102 4.34 -0.68 -5.22
N LEU A 103 4.60 -0.96 -3.94
CA LEU A 103 5.96 -1.15 -3.43
C LEU A 103 6.30 -2.63 -3.39
N THR A 104 7.32 -3.06 -4.14
CA THR A 104 7.67 -4.47 -4.24
C THR A 104 9.17 -4.72 -4.30
N THR A 105 9.57 -5.99 -4.26
CA THR A 105 10.99 -6.40 -4.19
C THR A 105 11.53 -6.97 -5.50
N ARG A 106 10.69 -7.08 -6.53
CA ARG A 106 11.03 -7.66 -7.83
C ARG A 106 10.20 -7.06 -8.95
N ASP A 107 10.75 -7.05 -10.16
CA ASP A 107 9.97 -6.70 -11.36
C ASP A 107 9.12 -7.89 -11.80
N GLU A 108 7.83 -7.66 -11.97
CA GLU A 108 6.89 -8.62 -12.56
C GLU A 108 6.19 -7.91 -13.70
N ILE A 109 6.60 -8.20 -14.95
CA ILE A 109 6.22 -7.44 -16.13
C ILE A 109 4.71 -7.25 -16.26
N VAL A 110 3.94 -8.32 -16.09
CA VAL A 110 2.47 -8.29 -16.17
C VAL A 110 1.86 -7.40 -15.10
N VAL A 111 2.41 -7.41 -13.88
CA VAL A 111 1.91 -6.58 -12.78
C VAL A 111 2.31 -5.13 -12.99
N ARG A 112 3.52 -4.86 -13.48
CA ARG A 112 4.00 -3.52 -13.81
C ARG A 112 3.16 -2.88 -14.93
N GLU A 113 2.90 -3.62 -16.01
CA GLU A 113 2.01 -3.17 -17.10
C GLU A 113 0.58 -2.93 -16.59
N THR A 114 0.07 -3.79 -15.70
CA THR A 114 -1.24 -3.58 -15.05
C THR A 114 -1.24 -2.31 -14.20
N CYS A 115 -0.18 -2.07 -13.43
CA CYS A 115 -0.02 -0.86 -12.64
C CYS A 115 0.00 0.39 -13.51
N GLU A 116 0.79 0.38 -14.58
CA GLU A 116 0.89 1.48 -15.54
C GLU A 116 -0.47 1.80 -16.18
N ALA A 117 -1.20 0.78 -16.64
CA ALA A 117 -2.54 0.94 -17.21
C ALA A 117 -3.55 1.57 -16.23
N PHE A 118 -3.32 1.44 -14.92
CA PHE A 118 -4.17 2.01 -13.87
C PHE A 118 -3.65 3.32 -13.27
N GLY A 119 -2.53 3.85 -13.78
CA GLY A 119 -1.86 5.04 -13.24
C GLY A 119 -1.24 4.81 -11.85
N ILE A 120 -0.85 3.57 -11.55
CA ILE A 120 -0.19 3.18 -10.30
C ILE A 120 1.32 3.19 -10.54
N GLU A 121 2.06 3.90 -9.70
CA GLU A 121 3.51 3.90 -9.71
C GLU A 121 4.03 2.55 -9.21
N TYR A 122 4.90 1.90 -10.00
CA TYR A 122 5.49 0.60 -9.67
C TYR A 122 6.92 0.78 -9.16
N VAL A 123 7.13 0.63 -7.86
CA VAL A 123 8.40 0.90 -7.19
C VAL A 123 9.05 -0.41 -6.75
N ILE A 124 10.26 -0.66 -7.25
CA ILE A 124 11.09 -1.80 -6.85
C ILE A 124 12.08 -1.33 -5.79
N TYR A 125 11.99 -1.91 -4.60
CA TYR A 125 12.87 -1.64 -3.46
C TYR A 125 13.13 -2.91 -2.66
N THR A 126 14.35 -3.06 -2.14
CA THR A 126 14.72 -4.18 -1.28
C THR A 126 15.73 -3.74 -0.23
N THR A 127 15.87 -4.53 0.83
CA THR A 127 16.86 -4.34 1.89
C THR A 127 17.57 -5.66 2.19
N PRO A 128 18.79 -5.63 2.80
CA PRO A 128 19.50 -6.84 3.18
C PRO A 128 18.67 -7.81 4.03
N GLN A 129 17.80 -7.28 4.89
CA GLN A 129 16.90 -8.05 5.75
C GLN A 129 15.78 -8.74 4.95
N ILE A 130 15.21 -8.05 3.96
CA ILE A 130 14.22 -8.63 3.05
C ILE A 130 14.85 -9.70 2.17
N GLU A 131 16.06 -9.47 1.67
CA GLU A 131 16.81 -10.49 0.92
C GLU A 131 17.15 -11.71 1.77
N ALA A 132 17.56 -11.52 3.04
CA ALA A 132 17.77 -12.61 3.97
C ALA A 132 16.48 -13.40 4.23
N TYR A 133 15.35 -12.72 4.37
CA TYR A 133 14.04 -13.35 4.48
C TYR A 133 13.68 -14.16 3.23
N LYS A 134 13.84 -13.58 2.02
CA LYS A 134 13.60 -14.26 0.74
C LYS A 134 14.42 -15.53 0.60
N ARG A 135 15.73 -15.48 0.96
CA ARG A 135 16.59 -16.67 0.99
C ARG A 135 16.09 -17.73 1.95
N LYS A 136 15.68 -17.33 3.17
CA LYS A 136 15.17 -18.26 4.17
C LYS A 136 13.93 -19.02 3.68
N ILE A 137 12.93 -18.31 3.14
CA ILE A 137 11.69 -18.96 2.68
C ILE A 137 11.92 -19.85 1.45
N ALA A 138 12.87 -19.50 0.58
CA ALA A 138 13.26 -20.33 -0.55
C ALA A 138 13.90 -21.65 -0.08
N LEU A 139 14.75 -21.61 0.95
CA LEU A 139 15.32 -22.82 1.58
C LEU A 139 14.26 -23.70 2.27
N GLU A 140 13.17 -23.09 2.75
CA GLU A 140 12.01 -23.80 3.33
C GLU A 140 11.08 -24.40 2.25
N GLY A 141 11.41 -24.28 0.96
CA GLY A 141 10.59 -24.77 -0.15
C GLY A 141 9.27 -24.01 -0.34
N ARG A 142 9.16 -22.81 0.25
CA ARG A 142 7.98 -21.96 0.14
C ARG A 142 8.17 -21.02 -1.04
N SER A 143 7.17 -20.98 -1.92
CA SER A 143 7.16 -20.01 -3.01
C SER A 143 7.22 -18.59 -2.46
N VAL A 144 8.16 -17.81 -2.98
CA VAL A 144 8.30 -16.38 -2.72
C VAL A 144 7.23 -15.64 -3.48
#